data_AF-Q6A7A6-F1
#
_entry.id   AF-Q6A7A6-F1
#
_cell.length_a   1.000
_cell.length_b   1.000
_cell.length_c   1.000
_cell.angle_alpha   90.00
_cell.angle_beta   90.00
_cell.angle_gamma   90.00
#
_symmetry.space_group_name_H-M   'P 1'
#
loop_
_entity.id
_entity.type
_entity.pdbx_description
1 polymer ?
#
loop_
_entity_poly.entity_id
_entity_poly.type
_entity_poly.pdbx_seq_one_letter_code
_entity_poly.pdbx_strand_id
1 'polypeptide(L)'
;MNRVTVSPPWTLVSCQESDHESSWMWTHPCGAVLSVQSREGDVAELVAGITMPPGVDDTDVTVPGPTWTLDQPVPAIVWAAGASGIVVTRGACDDAALTVWRQDMGDCHPVDEGVSLLGAEVALSPGSARMALWRGHPAGAVVEALECLPSWLPCETIVDPPEEMMCRTPDAGILVDGIDQTSETIGPLPMGAHDLVIYESRGATRVMIGWSPHVASAVGARVDEIVSSFDPRTVSGPQTWLLMSAVGMRVAPFDALEMAAEGLENVLSRPFGKGDDHVAKLLTCCAAFRLGHRVGNPELRDEGLRRLWELPIDEPGTFMSRCIASAELAELVPGGVWVNVAVHDGEDPLVRAERAIWTGRFGGRDADEAVWELGAFLPAVSGGPLYVDGHRVPRRRAALAYAMTTVWPEDLTSAFGPMRVGELRQRTARRLLISEHLDDEDLALLTW
;
A
#
# COMPACT_ATOMS: atom_id res chain seq x y z
N MET A 1 -18.13 11.58 -2.34
CA MET A 1 -18.95 11.88 -1.15
C MET A 1 -18.56 10.88 -0.07
N ASN A 2 -18.15 11.35 1.10
CA ASN A 2 -17.72 10.47 2.20
C ASN A 2 -18.90 9.65 2.70
N ARG A 3 -18.77 8.32 2.72
CA ARG A 3 -19.84 7.42 3.13
C ARG A 3 -19.46 6.74 4.43
N VAL A 4 -20.43 6.62 5.34
CA VAL A 4 -20.24 5.86 6.59
C VAL A 4 -21.15 4.64 6.56
N THR A 5 -20.57 3.48 6.82
CA THR A 5 -21.25 2.20 6.89
C THR A 5 -21.20 1.65 8.31
N VAL A 6 -22.18 0.80 8.62
CA VAL A 6 -22.30 0.09 9.89
C VAL A 6 -22.70 -1.34 9.62
N SER A 7 -22.11 -2.28 10.35
CA SER A 7 -22.47 -3.69 10.25
C SER A 7 -23.79 -3.97 10.97
N PRO A 8 -24.51 -5.05 10.62
CA PRO A 8 -25.64 -5.52 11.43
C PRO A 8 -25.23 -5.70 12.91
N PRO A 9 -26.13 -5.47 13.88
CA PRO A 9 -27.58 -5.35 13.73
C PRO A 9 -28.11 -3.90 13.76
N TRP A 10 -27.29 -2.90 13.44
CA TRP A 10 -27.74 -1.50 13.34
C TRP A 10 -28.87 -1.33 12.31
N THR A 11 -29.89 -0.55 12.66
CA THR A 11 -31.02 -0.22 11.78
C THR A 11 -31.06 1.27 11.52
N LEU A 12 -30.99 1.68 10.24
CA LEU A 12 -31.09 3.08 9.84
C LEU A 12 -32.51 3.59 10.12
N VAL A 13 -32.63 4.66 10.89
CA VAL A 13 -33.91 5.26 11.29
C VAL A 13 -34.13 6.67 10.75
N SER A 14 -33.06 7.37 10.38
CA SER A 14 -33.13 8.70 9.76
C SER A 14 -31.97 8.91 8.80
N CYS A 15 -32.25 9.54 7.67
CA CYS A 15 -31.27 10.00 6.68
C CYS A 15 -31.75 11.35 6.13
N GLN A 16 -30.91 12.37 6.24
CA GLN A 16 -31.13 13.68 5.65
C GLN A 16 -29.89 14.06 4.88
N GLU A 17 -30.02 14.27 3.57
CA GLU A 17 -28.94 14.63 2.68
C GLU A 17 -29.28 15.94 1.97
N SER A 18 -28.29 16.81 1.88
CA SER A 18 -28.32 18.08 1.16
C SER A 18 -26.97 18.26 0.46
N ASP A 19 -26.87 19.26 -0.42
CA ASP A 19 -25.68 19.48 -1.25
C ASP A 19 -24.37 19.65 -0.46
N HIS A 20 -24.44 20.06 0.83
CA HIS A 20 -23.27 20.38 1.65
C HIS A 20 -23.29 19.72 3.03
N GLU A 21 -24.35 19.01 3.36
CA GLU A 21 -24.51 18.41 4.68
C GLU A 21 -25.33 17.14 4.58
N SER A 22 -24.85 16.09 5.22
CA SER A 22 -25.52 14.82 5.31
C SER A 22 -25.54 14.36 6.75
N SER A 23 -26.67 13.84 7.20
CA SER A 23 -26.84 13.30 8.54
C SER A 23 -27.59 11.99 8.51
N TRP A 24 -27.10 11.04 9.29
CA TRP A 24 -27.64 9.70 9.35
C TRP A 24 -27.74 9.27 10.81
N MET A 25 -28.79 8.52 11.13
CA MET A 25 -29.03 8.01 12.48
C MET A 25 -29.45 6.55 12.43
N TRP A 26 -28.84 5.74 13.28
CA TRP A 26 -29.14 4.33 13.44
C TRP A 26 -29.47 4.00 14.90
N THR A 27 -30.26 2.96 15.08
CA THR A 27 -30.54 2.36 16.40
C THR A 27 -30.06 0.92 16.44
N HIS A 28 -29.55 0.51 17.59
CA HIS A 28 -29.15 -0.87 17.87
C HIS A 28 -30.23 -1.56 18.74
N PRO A 29 -30.46 -2.88 18.62
CA PRO A 29 -31.43 -3.61 19.45
C PRO A 29 -31.22 -3.48 20.96
N CYS A 30 -30.00 -3.16 21.41
CA CYS A 30 -29.70 -2.90 22.82
C CYS A 30 -30.10 -1.50 23.31
N GLY A 31 -30.65 -0.64 22.44
CA GLY A 31 -31.06 0.73 22.77
C GLY A 31 -30.00 1.81 22.48
N ALA A 32 -28.79 1.45 22.03
CA ALA A 32 -27.79 2.43 21.62
C ALA A 32 -28.22 3.19 20.35
N VAL A 33 -27.83 4.45 20.27
CA VAL A 33 -28.10 5.34 19.14
C VAL A 33 -26.79 5.82 18.56
N LEU A 34 -26.60 5.62 17.26
CA LEU A 34 -25.49 6.16 16.48
C LEU A 34 -26.00 7.32 15.63
N SER A 35 -25.31 8.45 15.68
CA SER A 35 -25.52 9.60 14.80
C SER A 35 -24.23 9.90 14.05
N VAL A 36 -24.33 10.12 12.74
CA VAL A 36 -23.22 10.57 11.89
C VAL A 36 -23.64 11.84 11.19
N GLN A 37 -22.75 12.82 11.15
CA GLN A 37 -22.92 14.07 10.42
C GLN A 37 -21.67 14.30 9.57
N SER A 38 -21.87 14.53 8.28
CA SER A 38 -20.83 14.91 7.33
C SER A 38 -21.18 16.29 6.78
N ARG A 39 -20.20 17.19 6.75
CA ARG A 39 -20.34 18.53 6.20
C ARG A 39 -19.23 18.79 5.20
N GLU A 40 -19.61 19.26 4.02
CA GLU A 40 -18.71 19.72 2.96
C GLU A 40 -18.79 21.25 2.90
N GLY A 41 -17.66 21.95 2.96
CA GLY A 41 -17.60 23.42 3.04
C GLY A 41 -16.17 23.93 3.21
N ASP A 42 -15.99 25.19 3.65
CA ASP A 42 -14.65 25.78 3.88
C ASP A 42 -13.78 24.94 4.82
N VAL A 43 -14.42 24.28 5.79
CA VAL A 43 -13.83 23.22 6.60
C VAL A 43 -14.76 22.03 6.47
N ALA A 44 -14.25 20.93 5.90
CA ALA A 44 -14.99 19.69 5.83
C ALA A 44 -14.97 19.03 7.21
N GLU A 45 -16.08 18.46 7.65
CA GLU A 45 -16.17 17.84 8.97
C GLU A 45 -16.91 16.50 8.87
N LEU A 46 -16.40 15.50 9.60
CA LEU A 46 -17.06 14.21 9.79
C LEU A 46 -17.14 13.91 11.29
N VAL A 47 -18.36 13.80 11.79
CA VAL A 47 -18.67 13.54 13.20
C VAL A 47 -19.43 12.23 13.29
N ALA A 48 -18.99 11.32 14.15
CA ALA A 48 -19.71 10.10 14.48
C ALA A 48 -19.83 9.97 16.00
N GLY A 49 -21.03 9.77 16.52
CA GLY A 49 -21.30 9.67 17.94
C GLY A 49 -22.19 8.48 18.26
N ILE A 50 -21.77 7.64 19.20
CA ILE A 50 -22.60 6.57 19.77
C ILE A 50 -22.97 6.96 21.19
N THR A 51 -24.26 6.90 21.50
CA THR A 51 -24.79 7.17 22.83
C THR A 51 -25.57 5.96 23.33
N MET A 52 -25.34 5.61 24.59
CA MET A 52 -26.14 4.62 25.31
C MET A 52 -27.01 5.36 26.32
N PRO A 53 -28.33 5.47 26.11
CA PRO A 53 -29.22 6.12 27.07
C PRO A 53 -29.14 5.46 28.46
N PRO A 54 -29.38 6.20 29.55
CA PRO A 54 -29.53 5.60 30.87
C PRO A 54 -30.73 4.63 30.88
N GLY A 55 -30.50 3.40 31.33
CA GLY A 55 -31.47 2.30 31.35
C GLY A 55 -31.71 1.75 32.77
N VAL A 56 -32.58 0.74 32.87
CA VAL A 56 -32.87 0.03 34.14
C VAL A 56 -31.84 -1.08 34.43
N ASP A 57 -31.15 -1.57 33.39
CA ASP A 57 -30.08 -2.56 33.48
C ASP A 57 -28.72 -1.85 33.36
N ASP A 58 -27.87 -2.02 34.37
CA ASP A 58 -26.55 -1.38 34.49
C ASP A 58 -25.42 -2.17 33.80
N THR A 59 -25.76 -3.03 32.84
CA THR A 59 -24.79 -3.90 32.18
C THR A 59 -24.11 -3.19 31.01
N ASP A 60 -22.77 -3.26 30.97
CA ASP A 60 -21.99 -2.85 29.81
C ASP A 60 -22.36 -3.70 28.59
N VAL A 61 -22.47 -3.04 27.44
CA VAL A 61 -22.74 -3.68 26.15
C VAL A 61 -21.64 -3.34 25.16
N THR A 62 -21.41 -4.21 24.19
CA THR A 62 -20.51 -3.96 23.08
C THR A 62 -21.32 -3.92 21.79
N VAL A 63 -21.06 -2.93 20.95
CA VAL A 63 -21.75 -2.74 19.65
C VAL A 63 -20.73 -2.53 18.52
N PRO A 64 -21.04 -2.94 17.28
CA PRO A 64 -20.18 -2.66 16.14
C PRO A 64 -19.99 -1.16 15.93
N GLY A 65 -18.76 -0.72 15.67
CA GLY A 65 -18.44 0.68 15.40
C GLY A 65 -18.69 1.12 13.95
N PRO A 66 -18.83 2.44 13.69
CA PRO A 66 -18.98 2.97 12.34
C PRO A 66 -17.66 2.94 11.56
N THR A 67 -17.76 2.63 10.27
CA THR A 67 -16.65 2.63 9.32
C THR A 67 -16.85 3.75 8.30
N TRP A 68 -15.86 4.62 8.16
CA TRP A 68 -15.80 5.58 7.07
C TRP A 68 -15.21 4.91 5.84
N THR A 69 -16.06 4.73 4.82
CA THR A 69 -15.68 4.20 3.51
C THR A 69 -15.27 5.33 2.57
N LEU A 70 -14.20 5.09 1.83
CA LEU A 70 -13.59 6.06 0.93
C LEU A 70 -14.02 5.67 -0.51
N ASP A 71 -15.16 6.21 -0.97
CA ASP A 71 -15.78 5.85 -2.27
C ASP A 71 -15.08 6.52 -3.49
N GLN A 72 -14.59 5.68 -4.43
CA GLN A 72 -14.18 5.87 -5.86
C GLN A 72 -13.00 6.80 -6.25
N PRO A 73 -12.43 6.62 -7.46
CA PRO A 73 -11.52 5.55 -7.92
C PRO A 73 -10.03 5.89 -7.63
N VAL A 74 -9.79 6.76 -6.65
CA VAL A 74 -8.43 7.27 -6.36
C VAL A 74 -7.99 6.76 -5.01
N PRO A 75 -6.74 6.27 -4.88
CA PRO A 75 -6.30 5.74 -3.60
C PRO A 75 -6.26 6.84 -2.56
N ALA A 76 -6.50 6.50 -1.29
CA ALA A 76 -6.35 7.41 -0.18
C ALA A 76 -5.13 7.03 0.65
N ILE A 77 -4.38 8.02 1.12
CA ILE A 77 -3.30 7.78 2.06
C ILE A 77 -3.91 7.81 3.45
N VAL A 78 -3.98 6.65 4.10
CA VAL A 78 -4.59 6.50 5.43
C VAL A 78 -3.51 6.15 6.45
N TRP A 79 -3.54 6.85 7.56
CA TRP A 79 -2.76 6.60 8.77
C TRP A 79 -3.72 6.61 9.94
N ALA A 80 -4.35 5.46 10.22
CA ALA A 80 -5.31 5.28 11.30
C ALA A 80 -4.61 4.67 12.52
N ALA A 81 -4.07 5.51 13.40
CA ALA A 81 -3.15 5.11 14.47
C ALA A 81 -3.81 5.20 15.86
N GLY A 82 -5.11 4.92 15.99
CA GLY A 82 -5.83 5.01 17.27
C GLY A 82 -6.27 6.43 17.60
N ALA A 83 -5.75 7.00 18.70
CA ALA A 83 -6.09 8.36 19.12
C ALA A 83 -5.64 9.46 18.14
N SER A 84 -4.80 9.12 17.16
CA SER A 84 -4.36 10.01 16.09
C SER A 84 -4.63 9.35 14.73
N GLY A 85 -5.18 10.13 13.81
CA GLY A 85 -5.65 9.65 12.52
C GLY A 85 -5.46 10.71 11.44
N ILE A 86 -4.95 10.29 10.29
CA ILE A 86 -4.79 11.13 9.10
C ILE A 86 -5.32 10.38 7.88
N VAL A 87 -6.12 11.04 7.05
CA VAL A 87 -6.56 10.52 5.75
C VAL A 87 -6.33 11.60 4.71
N VAL A 88 -5.67 11.26 3.61
CA VAL A 88 -5.50 12.15 2.46
C VAL A 88 -6.34 11.61 1.31
N THR A 89 -7.34 12.37 0.89
CA THR A 89 -8.23 12.04 -0.22
C THR A 89 -8.03 13.00 -1.39
N ARG A 90 -8.26 12.55 -2.62
CA ARG A 90 -8.36 13.44 -3.79
C ARG A 90 -9.82 13.84 -4.01
N GLY A 91 -10.07 15.09 -4.43
CA GLY A 91 -11.40 15.59 -4.74
C GLY A 91 -12.01 14.91 -5.95
N ALA A 92 -13.32 14.66 -5.93
CA ALA A 92 -14.03 13.94 -7.00
C ALA A 92 -14.26 14.77 -8.28
N CYS A 93 -14.20 16.11 -8.19
CA CYS A 93 -14.53 17.02 -9.29
C CYS A 93 -13.35 17.85 -9.81
N ASP A 94 -12.29 17.97 -9.01
CA ASP A 94 -11.08 18.68 -9.39
C ASP A 94 -9.88 17.82 -8.97
N ASP A 95 -9.33 17.15 -9.96
CA ASP A 95 -8.36 16.09 -9.87
C ASP A 95 -7.03 16.48 -9.19
N ALA A 96 -6.83 17.77 -8.91
CA ALA A 96 -5.67 18.34 -8.22
C ALA A 96 -5.95 18.77 -6.77
N ALA A 97 -7.21 18.82 -6.33
CA ALA A 97 -7.53 19.25 -4.98
C ALA A 97 -7.35 18.08 -4.00
N LEU A 98 -6.33 18.15 -3.15
CA LEU A 98 -6.18 17.23 -2.03
C LEU A 98 -6.97 17.74 -0.83
N THR A 99 -7.52 16.81 -0.05
CA THR A 99 -8.05 17.11 1.28
C THR A 99 -7.29 16.28 2.30
N VAL A 100 -6.69 16.94 3.28
CA VAL A 100 -6.08 16.29 4.44
C VAL A 100 -7.09 16.33 5.57
N TRP A 101 -7.50 15.13 5.99
CA TRP A 101 -8.39 14.91 7.11
C TRP A 101 -7.59 14.53 8.33
N ARG A 102 -7.82 15.23 9.43
CA ARG A 102 -7.19 14.98 10.71
C ARG A 102 -8.26 14.58 11.74
N GLN A 103 -7.95 13.54 12.51
CA GLN A 103 -8.72 13.19 13.69
C GLN A 103 -8.41 14.14 14.85
N ASP A 104 -9.45 14.78 15.36
CA ASP A 104 -9.38 15.58 16.59
C ASP A 104 -9.84 14.78 17.82
N MET A 105 -10.70 13.78 17.63
CA MET A 105 -11.19 12.89 18.67
C MET A 105 -11.57 11.53 18.07
N GLY A 106 -11.37 10.44 18.82
CA GLY A 106 -11.75 9.08 18.43
C GLY A 106 -10.70 8.05 18.81
N ASP A 107 -10.89 6.80 18.38
CA ASP A 107 -9.89 5.72 18.42
C ASP A 107 -9.97 4.97 17.09
N CYS A 108 -9.24 5.47 16.08
CA CYS A 108 -9.38 4.98 14.72
C CYS A 108 -8.50 3.77 14.43
N HIS A 109 -9.00 2.90 13.55
CA HIS A 109 -8.27 1.70 13.15
C HIS A 109 -8.43 1.44 11.65
N PRO A 110 -7.39 0.91 10.99
CA PRO A 110 -7.49 0.48 9.60
C PRO A 110 -8.36 -0.78 9.50
N VAL A 111 -9.45 -0.73 8.72
CA VAL A 111 -10.29 -1.88 8.36
C VAL A 111 -10.29 -2.13 6.85
N ASP A 112 -10.81 -3.25 6.37
CA ASP A 112 -10.70 -3.66 4.96
C ASP A 112 -11.45 -2.75 3.97
N GLU A 113 -12.45 -2.00 4.42
CA GLU A 113 -13.29 -1.11 3.59
C GLU A 113 -13.07 0.40 3.90
N GLY A 114 -12.07 0.73 4.72
CA GLY A 114 -11.73 2.12 5.06
C GLY A 114 -11.23 2.30 6.48
N VAL A 115 -11.73 3.30 7.19
CA VAL A 115 -11.29 3.67 8.55
C VAL A 115 -12.42 3.44 9.54
N SER A 116 -12.19 2.55 10.52
CA SER A 116 -13.05 2.49 11.69
C SER A 116 -12.84 3.74 12.52
N LEU A 117 -13.91 4.48 12.83
CA LEU A 117 -13.80 5.79 13.49
C LEU A 117 -13.67 5.71 15.02
N LEU A 118 -14.17 4.61 15.60
CA LEU A 118 -14.29 4.41 17.05
C LEU A 118 -13.78 3.03 17.52
N GLY A 119 -13.16 2.25 16.63
CA GLY A 119 -12.86 0.85 16.82
C GLY A 119 -13.92 -0.08 16.24
N ALA A 120 -13.54 -1.32 15.95
CA ALA A 120 -14.43 -2.31 15.35
C ALA A 120 -15.61 -2.67 16.29
N GLU A 121 -15.32 -2.73 17.58
CA GLU A 121 -16.26 -3.03 18.66
C GLU A 121 -16.15 -1.94 19.73
N VAL A 122 -17.27 -1.32 20.08
CA VAL A 122 -17.34 -0.19 21.00
C VAL A 122 -18.03 -0.62 22.29
N ALA A 123 -17.27 -0.61 23.39
CA ALA A 123 -17.81 -0.85 24.72
C ALA A 123 -18.53 0.41 25.26
N LEU A 124 -19.77 0.21 25.71
CA LEU A 124 -20.67 1.26 26.20
C LEU A 124 -21.28 0.86 27.54
N SER A 125 -21.12 1.74 28.52
CA SER A 125 -21.88 1.69 29.78
C SER A 125 -23.18 2.50 29.65
N PRO A 126 -24.23 2.20 30.42
CA PRO A 126 -25.43 3.03 30.46
C PRO A 126 -25.12 4.49 30.81
N GLY A 127 -25.67 5.43 30.04
CA GLY A 127 -25.38 6.86 30.15
C GLY A 127 -24.04 7.31 29.55
N SER A 128 -23.26 6.41 28.94
CA SER A 128 -22.00 6.76 28.29
C SER A 128 -22.20 7.24 26.84
N ALA A 129 -21.22 7.99 26.35
CA ALA A 129 -21.13 8.42 24.97
C ALA A 129 -19.69 8.27 24.46
N ARG A 130 -19.57 7.89 23.18
CA ARG A 130 -18.30 7.84 22.43
C ARG A 130 -18.46 8.69 21.18
N MET A 131 -17.41 9.42 20.82
CA MET A 131 -17.45 10.36 19.71
C MET A 131 -16.13 10.34 18.95
N ALA A 132 -16.23 10.40 17.63
CA ALA A 132 -15.15 10.63 16.70
C ALA A 132 -15.42 11.94 15.96
N LEU A 133 -14.38 12.74 15.79
CA LEU A 133 -14.41 14.01 15.10
C LEU A 133 -13.21 14.10 14.16
N TRP A 134 -13.49 14.33 12.89
CA TRP A 134 -12.49 14.51 11.85
C TRP A 134 -12.73 15.83 11.12
N ARG A 135 -11.65 16.54 10.82
CA ARG A 135 -11.68 17.81 10.08
C ARG A 135 -10.81 17.70 8.83
N GLY A 136 -11.41 17.97 7.69
CA GLY A 136 -10.77 18.06 6.40
C GLY A 136 -10.46 19.51 6.05
N HIS A 137 -9.24 19.76 5.59
CA HIS A 137 -8.88 21.03 4.96
C HIS A 137 -8.30 20.79 3.57
N PRO A 138 -8.51 21.72 2.62
CA PRO A 138 -7.80 21.70 1.36
C PRO A 138 -6.29 21.73 1.59
N ALA A 139 -5.56 20.95 0.81
CA ALA A 139 -4.10 20.87 0.84
C ALA A 139 -3.55 20.99 -0.58
N GLY A 140 -2.40 21.65 -0.72
CA GLY A 140 -1.69 21.75 -1.99
C GLY A 140 -0.82 20.52 -2.26
N ALA A 141 -0.41 19.81 -1.21
CA ALA A 141 0.47 18.65 -1.30
C ALA A 141 0.26 17.65 -0.15
N VAL A 142 0.62 16.38 -0.38
CA VAL A 142 0.59 15.31 0.63
C VAL A 142 1.52 15.63 1.80
N VAL A 143 2.59 16.40 1.59
CA VAL A 143 3.51 16.81 2.67
C VAL A 143 2.81 17.51 3.83
N GLU A 144 1.72 18.24 3.58
CA GLU A 144 0.95 18.90 4.63
C GLU A 144 0.36 17.90 5.63
N ALA A 145 0.13 16.66 5.19
CA ALA A 145 -0.27 15.56 6.07
C ALA A 145 0.86 15.19 7.06
N LEU A 146 2.13 15.34 6.70
CA LEU A 146 3.25 15.07 7.60
C LEU A 146 3.31 16.08 8.75
N GLU A 147 2.93 17.33 8.49
CA GLU A 147 2.87 18.39 9.52
C GLU A 147 1.78 18.12 10.56
N CYS A 148 0.79 17.27 10.23
CA CYS A 148 -0.28 16.87 11.13
C CYS A 148 0.08 15.70 12.06
N LEU A 149 1.21 15.02 11.82
CA LEU A 149 1.66 13.89 12.62
C LEU A 149 2.10 14.32 14.04
N PRO A 150 2.04 13.42 15.03
CA PRO A 150 2.57 13.69 16.36
C PRO A 150 4.07 14.05 16.32
N SER A 151 4.49 15.05 17.09
CA SER A 151 5.88 15.55 17.05
C SER A 151 6.92 14.57 17.59
N TRP A 152 6.50 13.56 18.35
CA TRP A 152 7.36 12.49 18.85
C TRP A 152 7.61 11.40 17.80
N LEU A 153 6.80 11.32 16.75
CA LEU A 153 6.84 10.26 15.75
C LEU A 153 8.06 10.46 14.83
N PRO A 154 8.96 9.48 14.71
CA PRO A 154 10.07 9.58 13.78
C PRO A 154 9.57 9.56 12.33
N CYS A 155 10.35 10.17 11.44
CA CYS A 155 10.05 10.22 10.01
C CYS A 155 10.06 8.82 9.37
N GLU A 156 10.82 7.89 9.94
CA GLU A 156 10.91 6.50 9.52
C GLU A 156 10.72 5.57 10.73
N THR A 157 9.86 4.57 10.55
CA THR A 157 9.47 3.61 11.58
C THR A 157 9.94 2.20 11.27
N ILE A 158 10.37 1.95 10.03
CA ILE A 158 10.99 0.68 9.63
C ILE A 158 12.36 1.02 9.11
N VAL A 159 13.38 0.61 9.84
CA VAL A 159 14.77 1.03 9.63
C VAL A 159 15.66 -0.17 9.30
N ASP A 160 16.89 0.09 8.88
CA ASP A 160 17.86 -0.98 8.65
C ASP A 160 18.48 -1.42 9.99
N PRO A 161 18.74 -2.71 10.20
CA PRO A 161 19.38 -3.16 11.44
C PRO A 161 20.84 -2.68 11.50
N PRO A 162 21.37 -2.30 12.69
CA PRO A 162 20.80 -2.36 14.03
C PRO A 162 20.34 -0.99 14.58
N GLU A 163 19.73 -0.13 13.77
CA GLU A 163 19.43 1.25 14.16
C GLU A 163 18.47 1.35 15.36
N GLU A 164 18.78 2.23 16.32
CA GLU A 164 17.89 2.61 17.43
C GLU A 164 16.92 3.72 16.98
N MET A 165 15.71 3.70 17.54
CA MET A 165 14.67 4.68 17.23
C MET A 165 14.43 5.61 18.43
N MET A 166 14.34 6.92 18.17
CA MET A 166 14.11 7.91 19.21
C MET A 166 12.66 8.41 19.18
N CYS A 167 11.91 8.20 20.26
CA CYS A 167 10.56 8.70 20.48
C CYS A 167 10.57 9.74 21.60
N ARG A 168 10.62 11.03 21.25
CA ARG A 168 10.73 12.13 22.23
C ARG A 168 9.38 12.44 22.87
N THR A 169 9.05 11.74 23.96
CA THR A 169 7.80 11.91 24.70
C THR A 169 8.00 11.61 26.20
N PRO A 170 8.48 12.59 27.00
CA PRO A 170 8.99 12.32 28.34
C PRO A 170 7.90 11.96 29.36
N ASP A 171 6.63 12.22 29.06
CA ASP A 171 5.48 12.05 29.96
C ASP A 171 4.48 10.98 29.49
N ALA A 172 4.74 10.30 28.37
CA ALA A 172 3.85 9.27 27.85
C ALA A 172 4.25 7.86 28.33
N GLY A 173 3.25 6.99 28.49
CA GLY A 173 3.50 5.56 28.62
C GLY A 173 3.90 4.98 27.27
N ILE A 174 5.05 4.31 27.19
CA ILE A 174 5.56 3.70 25.97
C ILE A 174 5.53 2.19 26.14
N LEU A 175 4.85 1.47 25.24
CA LEU A 175 4.84 0.01 25.20
C LEU A 175 5.34 -0.46 23.85
N VAL A 176 6.20 -1.48 23.87
CA VAL A 176 6.63 -2.22 22.67
C VAL A 176 6.21 -3.66 22.84
N ASP A 177 5.40 -4.19 21.93
CA ASP A 177 4.81 -5.54 22.01
C ASP A 177 4.12 -5.81 23.37
N GLY A 178 3.48 -4.78 23.93
CA GLY A 178 2.82 -4.83 25.24
C GLY A 178 3.77 -4.77 26.44
N ILE A 179 5.07 -4.58 26.23
CA ILE A 179 6.09 -4.46 27.28
C ILE A 179 6.43 -2.98 27.49
N ASP A 180 6.23 -2.51 28.72
CA ASP A 180 6.57 -1.14 29.12
C ASP A 180 8.05 -0.83 28.89
N GLN A 181 8.29 0.31 28.24
CA GLN A 181 9.62 0.87 28.02
C GLN A 181 9.84 2.04 28.98
N THR A 182 11.02 2.10 29.58
CA THR A 182 11.44 3.19 30.49
C THR A 182 12.30 4.24 29.79
N SER A 183 12.58 4.06 28.50
CA SER A 183 13.47 4.88 27.70
C SER A 183 12.71 5.44 26.49
N GLU A 184 13.05 6.67 26.10
CA GLU A 184 12.63 7.29 24.83
C GLU A 184 13.38 6.69 23.63
N THR A 185 14.47 5.97 23.88
CA THR A 185 15.21 5.22 22.85
C THR A 185 14.74 3.77 22.83
N ILE A 186 14.18 3.35 21.69
CA ILE A 186 13.67 2.01 21.43
C ILE A 186 14.69 1.23 20.61
N GLY A 187 15.06 0.05 21.10
CA GLY A 187 15.88 -0.92 20.39
C GLY A 187 17.27 -1.18 21.00
N PRO A 188 18.10 -2.00 20.32
CA PRO A 188 17.76 -2.74 19.10
C PRO A 188 16.72 -3.85 19.39
N LEU A 189 15.65 -3.95 18.60
CA LEU A 189 14.70 -5.07 18.68
C LEU A 189 15.06 -6.13 17.62
N PRO A 190 14.48 -7.35 17.72
CA PRO A 190 14.63 -8.37 16.70
C PRO A 190 14.21 -7.90 15.29
N MET A 191 14.68 -8.60 14.25
CA MET A 191 14.19 -8.35 12.90
C MET A 191 12.70 -8.72 12.81
N GLY A 192 11.92 -7.91 12.11
CA GLY A 192 10.47 -8.06 12.01
C GLY A 192 9.70 -6.81 12.46
N ALA A 193 8.38 -6.91 12.38
CA ALA A 193 7.44 -5.87 12.80
C ALA A 193 7.14 -5.99 14.31
N HIS A 194 7.05 -4.84 14.96
CA HIS A 194 6.74 -4.69 16.38
C HIS A 194 5.67 -3.61 16.56
N ASP A 195 4.82 -3.80 17.56
CA ASP A 195 3.75 -2.86 17.89
C ASP A 195 4.27 -1.83 18.91
N LEU A 196 4.32 -0.57 18.50
CA LEU A 196 4.58 0.57 19.36
C LEU A 196 3.27 1.22 19.78
N VAL A 197 3.04 1.32 21.08
CA VAL A 197 1.89 2.04 21.66
C VAL A 197 2.40 3.19 22.53
N ILE A 198 1.93 4.40 22.26
CA ILE A 198 2.20 5.59 23.06
C ILE A 198 0.90 6.08 23.67
N TYR A 199 0.85 6.14 25.00
CA TYR A 199 -0.30 6.63 25.76
C TYR A 199 -0.14 8.12 26.07
N GLU A 200 -0.96 8.93 25.41
CA GLU A 200 -1.07 10.37 25.64
C GLU A 200 -2.41 10.71 26.31
N SER A 201 -2.57 11.96 26.73
CA SER A 201 -3.83 12.45 27.34
C SER A 201 -5.05 12.29 26.43
N ARG A 202 -4.84 12.23 25.11
CA ARG A 202 -5.89 12.05 24.09
C ARG A 202 -6.27 10.58 23.87
N GLY A 203 -5.48 9.64 24.37
CA GLY A 203 -5.65 8.20 24.16
C GLY A 203 -4.34 7.53 23.71
N ALA A 204 -4.46 6.31 23.20
CA ALA A 204 -3.33 5.52 22.73
C ALA A 204 -3.10 5.72 21.24
N THR A 205 -1.89 6.13 20.84
CA THR A 205 -1.44 6.08 19.46
C THR A 205 -0.68 4.79 19.19
N ARG A 206 -1.02 4.09 18.10
CA ARG A 206 -0.50 2.75 17.76
C ARG A 206 0.20 2.79 16.41
N VAL A 207 1.46 2.37 16.38
CA VAL A 207 2.34 2.53 15.22
C VAL A 207 3.11 1.22 15.02
N MET A 208 3.37 0.84 13.78
CA MET A 208 4.25 -0.30 13.51
C MET A 208 5.68 0.21 13.41
N ILE A 209 6.58 -0.40 14.19
CA ILE A 209 8.02 -0.17 14.10
C ILE A 209 8.75 -1.46 13.73
N GLY A 210 10.01 -1.39 13.30
CA GLY A 210 10.84 -2.58 13.20
C GLY A 210 12.03 -2.49 12.27
N TRP A 211 12.60 -3.66 11.98
CA TRP A 211 13.74 -3.81 11.07
C TRP A 211 13.39 -4.75 9.93
N SER A 212 13.58 -4.28 8.70
CA SER A 212 13.40 -5.09 7.50
C SER A 212 14.73 -5.71 7.05
N PRO A 213 14.74 -6.95 6.53
CA PRO A 213 15.91 -7.48 5.84
C PRO A 213 16.20 -6.66 4.57
N HIS A 214 17.45 -6.67 4.12
CA HIS A 214 17.77 -6.20 2.78
C HIS A 214 17.18 -7.14 1.72
N VAL A 215 16.82 -6.59 0.54
CA VAL A 215 16.26 -7.36 -0.60
C VAL A 215 17.12 -8.59 -0.91
N ALA A 216 18.45 -8.43 -0.98
CA ALA A 216 19.36 -9.53 -1.28
C ALA A 216 19.29 -10.68 -0.25
N SER A 217 19.11 -10.35 1.04
CA SER A 217 18.97 -11.36 2.09
C SER A 217 17.64 -12.11 1.97
N ALA A 218 16.55 -11.39 1.68
CA ALA A 218 15.23 -12.00 1.47
C ALA A 218 15.21 -12.91 0.23
N VAL A 219 15.80 -12.44 -0.89
CA VAL A 219 15.97 -13.23 -2.12
C VAL A 219 16.83 -14.47 -1.89
N GLY A 220 17.96 -14.34 -1.18
CA GLY A 220 18.83 -15.47 -0.86
C GLY A 220 18.10 -16.56 -0.07
N ALA A 221 17.43 -16.17 1.03
CA ALA A 221 16.66 -17.11 1.85
C ALA A 221 15.56 -17.81 1.03
N ARG A 222 14.83 -17.07 0.19
CA ARG A 222 13.78 -17.65 -0.62
C ARG A 222 14.32 -18.56 -1.73
N VAL A 223 15.46 -18.22 -2.33
CA VAL A 223 16.09 -19.06 -3.34
C VAL A 223 16.63 -20.36 -2.76
N ASP A 224 17.16 -20.36 -1.54
CA ASP A 224 17.56 -21.60 -0.86
C ASP A 224 16.38 -22.57 -0.72
N GLU A 225 15.18 -22.06 -0.40
CA GLU A 225 13.95 -22.85 -0.36
C GLU A 225 13.58 -23.40 -1.75
N ILE A 226 13.56 -22.54 -2.78
CA ILE A 226 13.24 -22.92 -4.16
C ILE A 226 14.19 -24.01 -4.66
N VAL A 227 15.50 -23.86 -4.44
CA VAL A 227 16.52 -24.83 -4.85
C VAL A 227 16.34 -26.16 -4.11
N SER A 228 16.02 -26.13 -2.81
CA SER A 228 15.84 -27.35 -2.02
C SER A 228 14.64 -28.20 -2.45
N SER A 229 13.59 -27.56 -2.98
CA SER A 229 12.35 -28.21 -3.42
C SER A 229 12.10 -28.10 -4.92
N PHE A 230 13.15 -27.87 -5.72
CA PHE A 230 12.98 -27.57 -7.13
C PHE A 230 12.36 -28.75 -7.90
N ASP A 231 11.25 -28.47 -8.58
CA ASP A 231 10.69 -29.34 -9.60
C ASP A 231 10.40 -28.50 -10.86
N PRO A 232 11.09 -28.77 -11.99
CA PRO A 232 10.89 -28.00 -13.22
C PRO A 232 9.45 -28.10 -13.75
N ARG A 233 8.66 -29.11 -13.33
CA ARG A 233 7.26 -29.28 -13.75
C ARG A 233 6.30 -28.32 -13.07
N THR A 234 6.67 -27.77 -11.92
CA THR A 234 5.80 -26.96 -11.05
C THR A 234 6.37 -25.60 -10.69
N VAL A 235 7.66 -25.34 -10.98
CA VAL A 235 8.28 -24.03 -10.76
C VAL A 235 7.53 -22.93 -11.51
N SER A 236 7.34 -21.78 -10.87
CA SER A 236 6.64 -20.64 -11.45
C SER A 236 7.60 -19.65 -12.14
N GLY A 237 7.07 -18.83 -13.04
CA GLY A 237 7.83 -17.70 -13.63
C GLY A 237 8.52 -16.80 -12.61
N PRO A 238 7.80 -16.32 -11.57
CA PRO A 238 8.40 -15.55 -10.48
C PRO A 238 9.58 -16.26 -9.80
N GLN A 239 9.46 -17.57 -9.53
CA GLN A 239 10.55 -18.34 -8.94
C GLN A 239 11.77 -18.42 -9.88
N THR A 240 11.54 -18.60 -11.18
CA THR A 240 12.64 -18.56 -12.17
C THR A 240 13.30 -17.18 -12.25
N TRP A 241 12.52 -16.09 -12.14
CA TRP A 241 13.05 -14.73 -12.04
C TRP A 241 13.93 -14.57 -10.80
N LEU A 242 13.45 -15.01 -9.63
CA LEU A 242 14.21 -14.96 -8.37
C LEU A 242 15.54 -15.73 -8.45
N LEU A 243 15.55 -16.92 -9.05
CA LEU A 243 16.78 -17.69 -9.29
C LEU A 243 17.79 -16.87 -10.13
N MET A 244 17.33 -16.21 -11.19
CA MET A 244 18.19 -15.36 -12.03
C MET A 244 18.71 -14.13 -11.29
N SER A 245 17.82 -13.44 -10.57
CA SER A 245 18.14 -12.24 -9.79
C SER A 245 19.13 -12.56 -8.68
N ALA A 246 18.97 -13.69 -7.99
CA ALA A 246 19.87 -14.13 -6.93
C ALA A 246 21.31 -14.33 -7.42
N VAL A 247 21.51 -14.86 -8.62
CA VAL A 247 22.84 -14.97 -9.24
C VAL A 247 23.41 -13.58 -9.57
N GLY A 248 22.58 -12.66 -10.08
CA GLY A 248 22.98 -11.26 -10.29
C GLY A 248 23.41 -10.54 -9.01
N MET A 249 22.69 -10.81 -7.91
CA MET A 249 22.96 -10.28 -6.56
C MET A 249 24.08 -11.01 -5.81
N ARG A 250 24.63 -12.10 -6.39
CA ARG A 250 25.67 -12.94 -5.78
C ARG A 250 25.24 -13.63 -4.48
N VAL A 251 23.96 -13.97 -4.36
CA VAL A 251 23.38 -14.71 -3.23
C VAL A 251 22.99 -16.14 -3.59
N ALA A 252 23.24 -16.57 -4.84
CA ALA A 252 23.07 -17.95 -5.30
C ALA A 252 24.21 -18.37 -6.26
N PRO A 253 24.53 -19.67 -6.36
CA PRO A 253 25.52 -20.18 -7.31
C PRO A 253 25.03 -20.10 -8.76
N PHE A 254 25.96 -20.18 -9.72
CA PHE A 254 25.65 -20.11 -11.15
C PHE A 254 24.65 -21.20 -11.61
N ASP A 255 24.70 -22.39 -11.00
CA ASP A 255 23.80 -23.52 -11.27
C ASP A 255 22.31 -23.14 -11.17
N ALA A 256 21.96 -22.12 -10.37
CA ALA A 256 20.59 -21.60 -10.32
C ALA A 256 20.08 -21.05 -11.67
N LEU A 257 20.97 -20.58 -12.56
CA LEU A 257 20.60 -20.18 -13.92
C LEU A 257 20.22 -21.37 -14.79
N GLU A 258 20.87 -22.52 -14.60
CA GLU A 258 20.53 -23.75 -15.35
C GLU A 258 19.16 -24.25 -14.91
N MET A 259 18.88 -24.23 -13.60
CA MET A 259 17.56 -24.55 -13.04
C MET A 259 16.49 -23.59 -13.56
N ALA A 260 16.77 -22.29 -13.61
CA ALA A 260 15.85 -21.30 -14.17
C ALA A 260 15.55 -21.58 -15.66
N ALA A 261 16.56 -21.97 -16.45
CA ALA A 261 16.38 -22.30 -17.87
C ALA A 261 15.48 -23.54 -18.05
N GLU A 262 15.76 -24.63 -17.32
CA GLU A 262 14.95 -25.86 -17.36
C GLU A 262 13.49 -25.57 -16.94
N GLY A 263 13.31 -24.77 -15.88
CA GLY A 263 12.00 -24.33 -15.41
C GLY A 263 11.23 -23.56 -16.49
N LEU A 264 11.86 -22.55 -17.09
CA LEU A 264 11.25 -21.70 -18.11
C LEU A 264 10.87 -22.47 -19.38
N GLU A 265 11.70 -23.41 -19.83
CA GLU A 265 11.38 -24.28 -20.96
C GLU A 265 10.10 -25.08 -20.70
N ASN A 266 9.92 -25.63 -19.50
CA ASN A 266 8.70 -26.32 -19.14
C ASN A 266 7.50 -25.37 -18.96
N VAL A 267 7.66 -24.22 -18.30
CA VAL A 267 6.56 -23.24 -18.12
C VAL A 267 6.05 -22.74 -19.47
N LEU A 268 6.95 -22.38 -20.38
CA LEU A 268 6.62 -21.84 -21.70
C LEU A 268 6.12 -22.90 -22.69
N SER A 269 6.36 -24.19 -22.42
CA SER A 269 5.80 -25.29 -23.22
C SER A 269 4.27 -25.34 -23.20
N ARG A 270 3.62 -24.64 -22.26
CA ARG A 270 2.18 -24.57 -22.09
C ARG A 270 1.66 -23.17 -22.48
N PRO A 271 0.44 -23.05 -23.00
CA PRO A 271 -0.17 -21.74 -23.18
C PRO A 271 -0.59 -21.16 -21.84
N PHE A 272 -0.44 -19.84 -21.67
CA PHE A 272 -0.99 -19.15 -20.51
C PHE A 272 -2.52 -19.25 -20.48
N GLY A 273 -3.05 -19.58 -19.31
CA GLY A 273 -4.48 -19.58 -19.03
C GLY A 273 -5.03 -18.15 -18.96
N LYS A 274 -6.32 -18.00 -19.28
CA LYS A 274 -7.02 -16.71 -19.13
C LYS A 274 -7.13 -16.25 -17.67
N GLY A 275 -7.16 -17.19 -16.72
CA GLY A 275 -7.25 -16.89 -15.28
C GLY A 275 -5.90 -16.86 -14.55
N ASP A 276 -4.80 -17.11 -15.25
CA ASP A 276 -3.47 -17.04 -14.65
C ASP A 276 -3.12 -15.57 -14.33
N ASP A 277 -2.42 -15.35 -13.21
CA ASP A 277 -1.99 -14.03 -12.76
C ASP A 277 -1.13 -13.30 -13.82
N HIS A 278 -1.42 -12.02 -14.04
CA HIS A 278 -0.73 -11.22 -15.06
C HIS A 278 0.75 -11.01 -14.72
N VAL A 279 1.07 -10.70 -13.47
CA VAL A 279 2.46 -10.45 -13.03
C VAL A 279 3.29 -11.73 -13.17
N ALA A 280 2.73 -12.89 -12.84
CA ALA A 280 3.40 -14.16 -13.06
C ALA A 280 3.71 -14.43 -14.54
N LYS A 281 2.77 -14.14 -15.45
CA LYS A 281 3.01 -14.23 -16.91
C LYS A 281 4.10 -13.26 -17.36
N LEU A 282 4.02 -12.01 -16.91
CA LEU A 282 4.98 -10.95 -17.24
C LEU A 282 6.40 -11.37 -16.85
N LEU A 283 6.58 -11.76 -15.58
CA LEU A 283 7.86 -12.22 -15.05
C LEU A 283 8.37 -13.46 -15.78
N THR A 284 7.51 -14.41 -16.15
CA THR A 284 7.89 -15.57 -16.98
C THR A 284 8.49 -15.13 -18.32
N CYS A 285 7.79 -14.24 -19.04
CA CYS A 285 8.24 -13.78 -20.35
C CYS A 285 9.55 -12.98 -20.26
N CYS A 286 9.65 -12.08 -19.28
CA CYS A 286 10.86 -11.28 -19.04
C CYS A 286 12.05 -12.15 -18.62
N ALA A 287 11.82 -13.15 -17.75
CA ALA A 287 12.83 -14.11 -17.35
C ALA A 287 13.38 -14.89 -18.56
N ALA A 288 12.49 -15.44 -19.39
CA ALA A 288 12.89 -16.17 -20.60
C ALA A 288 13.65 -15.31 -21.61
N PHE A 289 13.18 -14.10 -21.87
CA PHE A 289 13.86 -13.16 -22.76
C PHE A 289 15.27 -12.85 -22.24
N ARG A 290 15.40 -12.42 -20.98
CA ARG A 290 16.70 -12.03 -20.39
C ARG A 290 17.64 -13.21 -20.21
N LEU A 291 17.13 -14.35 -19.76
CA LEU A 291 17.94 -15.55 -19.58
C LEU A 291 18.44 -16.05 -20.92
N GLY A 292 17.56 -16.20 -21.91
CA GLY A 292 17.91 -16.64 -23.25
C GLY A 292 18.97 -15.74 -23.88
N HIS A 293 18.88 -14.42 -23.69
CA HIS A 293 19.95 -13.49 -24.08
C HIS A 293 21.27 -13.76 -23.33
N ARG A 294 21.22 -13.91 -22.00
CA ARG A 294 22.39 -14.10 -21.14
C ARG A 294 23.13 -15.42 -21.38
N VAL A 295 22.42 -16.51 -21.64
CA VAL A 295 23.01 -17.85 -21.87
C VAL A 295 23.20 -18.19 -23.34
N GLY A 296 22.80 -17.29 -24.26
CA GLY A 296 22.91 -17.53 -25.69
C GLY A 296 21.94 -18.58 -26.24
N ASN A 297 20.76 -18.72 -25.63
CA ASN A 297 19.67 -19.60 -26.11
C ASN A 297 18.63 -18.75 -26.88
N PRO A 298 18.69 -18.71 -28.23
CA PRO A 298 17.79 -17.89 -29.03
C PRO A 298 16.35 -18.41 -29.02
N GLU A 299 16.12 -19.71 -28.90
CA GLU A 299 14.77 -20.29 -28.85
C GLU A 299 14.02 -19.81 -27.61
N LEU A 300 14.67 -19.88 -26.44
CA LEU A 300 14.11 -19.39 -25.19
C LEU A 300 13.88 -17.87 -25.23
N ARG A 301 14.85 -17.12 -25.76
CA ARG A 301 14.76 -15.66 -25.89
C ARG A 301 13.58 -15.26 -26.77
N ASP A 302 13.47 -15.87 -27.96
CA ASP A 302 12.49 -15.50 -28.97
C ASP A 302 11.08 -15.93 -28.56
N GLU A 303 10.94 -17.07 -27.86
CA GLU A 303 9.67 -17.48 -27.27
C GLU A 303 9.24 -16.54 -26.15
N GLY A 304 10.14 -16.16 -25.23
CA GLY A 304 9.85 -15.17 -24.18
C GLY A 304 9.40 -13.82 -24.76
N LEU A 305 10.09 -13.36 -25.81
CA LEU A 305 9.74 -12.15 -26.55
C LEU A 305 8.35 -12.28 -27.20
N ARG A 306 8.10 -13.36 -27.94
CA ARG A 306 6.81 -13.60 -28.60
C ARG A 306 5.66 -13.56 -27.60
N ARG A 307 5.81 -14.23 -26.45
CA ARG A 307 4.80 -14.29 -25.38
C ARG A 307 4.58 -12.93 -24.71
N LEU A 308 5.64 -12.15 -24.48
CA LEU A 308 5.51 -10.79 -23.96
C LEU A 308 4.66 -9.89 -24.90
N TRP A 309 4.70 -10.14 -26.21
CA TRP A 309 3.92 -9.41 -27.21
C TRP A 309 2.46 -9.87 -27.28
N GLU A 310 2.12 -11.01 -26.68
CA GLU A 310 0.75 -11.51 -26.55
C GLU A 310 0.05 -10.99 -25.29
N LEU A 311 0.79 -10.46 -24.31
CA LEU A 311 0.21 -9.91 -23.08
C LEU A 311 -0.64 -8.65 -23.34
N PRO A 312 -1.67 -8.38 -22.52
CA PRO A 312 -2.48 -7.17 -22.66
C PRO A 312 -1.67 -5.91 -22.32
N ILE A 313 -1.76 -4.87 -23.15
CA ILE A 313 -1.02 -3.60 -22.97
C ILE A 313 -1.69 -2.63 -21.97
N ASP A 314 -2.91 -2.98 -21.59
CA ASP A 314 -3.76 -2.38 -20.57
C ASP A 314 -3.56 -3.01 -19.19
N GLU A 315 -2.60 -3.93 -19.06
CA GLU A 315 -2.18 -4.49 -17.77
C GLU A 315 -0.84 -3.88 -17.33
N PRO A 316 -0.68 -3.53 -16.03
CA PRO A 316 0.53 -2.93 -15.49
C PRO A 316 1.81 -3.72 -15.80
N GLY A 317 2.86 -3.04 -16.23
CA GLY A 317 4.20 -3.60 -16.43
C GLY A 317 4.45 -4.14 -17.84
N THR A 318 3.40 -4.37 -18.64
CA THR A 318 3.55 -4.87 -20.01
C THR A 318 4.23 -3.87 -20.93
N PHE A 319 3.86 -2.59 -20.83
CA PHE A 319 4.39 -1.54 -21.71
C PHE A 319 5.89 -1.33 -21.47
N MET A 320 6.28 -1.16 -20.21
CA MET A 320 7.65 -1.07 -19.72
C MET A 320 8.47 -2.26 -20.18
N SER A 321 7.98 -3.48 -19.96
CA SER A 321 8.66 -4.71 -20.36
C SER A 321 8.97 -4.74 -21.86
N ARG A 322 8.00 -4.34 -22.70
CA ARG A 322 8.19 -4.25 -24.16
C ARG A 322 9.19 -3.17 -24.53
N CYS A 323 9.14 -2.00 -23.90
CA CYS A 323 10.11 -0.93 -24.13
C CYS A 323 11.54 -1.38 -23.80
N ILE A 324 11.74 -2.05 -22.65
CA ILE A 324 13.04 -2.60 -22.24
C ILE A 324 13.51 -3.64 -23.26
N ALA A 325 12.67 -4.61 -23.60
CA ALA A 325 13.05 -5.67 -24.54
C ALA A 325 13.38 -5.12 -25.94
N SER A 326 12.62 -4.15 -26.46
CA SER A 326 12.94 -3.48 -27.72
C SER A 326 14.27 -2.73 -27.65
N ALA A 327 14.55 -2.01 -26.55
CA ALA A 327 15.81 -1.31 -26.37
C ALA A 327 17.01 -2.27 -26.31
N GLU A 328 16.88 -3.40 -25.61
CA GLU A 328 17.93 -4.43 -25.52
C GLU A 328 18.22 -5.10 -26.87
N LEU A 329 17.23 -5.22 -27.76
CA LEU A 329 17.41 -5.78 -29.10
C LEU A 329 17.98 -4.77 -30.12
N ALA A 330 18.19 -3.51 -29.73
CA ALA A 330 18.53 -2.40 -30.63
C ALA A 330 17.56 -2.24 -31.82
N GLU A 331 16.36 -2.79 -31.71
CA GLU A 331 15.29 -2.53 -32.66
C GLU A 331 14.79 -1.11 -32.42
N LEU A 332 14.81 -0.30 -33.47
CA LEU A 332 14.29 1.06 -33.44
C LEU A 332 12.79 0.95 -33.18
N VAL A 333 12.42 1.13 -31.91
CA VAL A 333 11.06 1.29 -31.42
C VAL A 333 10.25 2.06 -32.48
N PRO A 334 9.32 1.43 -33.22
CA PRO A 334 8.73 2.08 -34.38
C PRO A 334 8.01 3.32 -33.89
N GLY A 335 8.48 4.50 -34.30
CA GLY A 335 7.97 5.80 -33.85
C GLY A 335 6.49 6.06 -34.17
N GLY A 336 5.77 5.09 -34.75
CA GLY A 336 4.32 5.11 -34.97
C GLY A 336 3.50 4.18 -34.08
N VAL A 337 4.11 3.22 -33.37
CA VAL A 337 3.38 2.24 -32.53
C VAL A 337 3.00 2.82 -31.16
N TRP A 338 3.79 3.76 -30.66
CA TRP A 338 3.68 4.28 -29.29
C TRP A 338 3.00 5.65 -29.20
N VAL A 339 2.73 6.29 -30.34
CA VAL A 339 2.23 7.68 -30.41
C VAL A 339 0.71 7.78 -30.21
N ASN A 340 -0.02 6.65 -30.27
CA ASN A 340 -1.48 6.62 -30.16
C ASN A 340 -2.00 5.56 -29.19
N VAL A 341 -1.33 5.32 -28.07
CA VAL A 341 -2.00 4.61 -26.98
C VAL A 341 -2.88 5.63 -26.26
N ALA A 342 -4.10 5.79 -26.77
CA ALA A 342 -5.07 6.73 -26.23
C ALA A 342 -5.37 6.37 -24.79
N VAL A 343 -5.28 7.36 -23.90
CA VAL A 343 -5.79 7.23 -22.53
C VAL A 343 -7.30 7.07 -22.63
N HIS A 344 -7.83 6.01 -22.02
CA HIS A 344 -9.26 5.75 -21.96
C HIS A 344 -9.77 6.06 -20.56
N ASP A 345 -10.98 6.60 -20.46
CA ASP A 345 -11.67 6.74 -19.17
C ASP A 345 -11.81 5.33 -18.54
N GLY A 346 -11.30 5.16 -17.33
CA GLY A 346 -11.28 3.88 -16.61
C GLY A 346 -10.00 3.05 -16.77
N GLU A 347 -8.94 3.58 -17.38
CA GLU A 347 -7.62 2.92 -17.43
C GLU A 347 -6.94 2.88 -16.05
N ASP A 348 -6.29 1.75 -15.72
CA ASP A 348 -5.58 1.58 -14.45
C ASP A 348 -4.55 2.71 -14.25
N PRO A 349 -4.56 3.40 -13.08
CA PRO A 349 -3.60 4.45 -12.76
C PRO A 349 -2.12 4.05 -12.98
N LEU A 350 -1.74 2.80 -12.68
CA LEU A 350 -0.37 2.32 -12.90
C LEU A 350 -0.02 2.19 -14.38
N VAL A 351 -0.98 1.84 -15.25
CA VAL A 351 -0.76 1.79 -16.70
C VAL A 351 -0.57 3.20 -17.26
N ARG A 352 -1.36 4.18 -16.78
CA ARG A 352 -1.17 5.60 -17.12
C ARG A 352 0.21 6.08 -16.68
N ALA A 353 0.62 5.76 -15.45
CA ALA A 353 1.93 6.10 -14.92
C ALA A 353 3.06 5.48 -15.72
N GLU A 354 2.98 4.19 -15.98
CA GLU A 354 3.95 3.44 -16.77
C GLU A 354 4.20 4.12 -18.12
N ARG A 355 3.14 4.45 -18.85
CA ARG A 355 3.27 5.14 -20.14
C ARG A 355 3.86 6.54 -19.98
N ALA A 356 3.46 7.30 -18.97
CA ALA A 356 3.99 8.64 -18.74
C ALA A 356 5.50 8.60 -18.45
N ILE A 357 5.94 7.74 -17.54
CA ILE A 357 7.34 7.53 -17.15
C ILE A 357 8.17 7.13 -18.37
N TRP A 358 7.77 6.09 -19.08
CA TRP A 358 8.56 5.52 -20.19
C TRP A 358 8.52 6.35 -21.48
N THR A 359 7.60 7.30 -21.59
CA THR A 359 7.60 8.30 -22.67
C THR A 359 8.29 9.61 -22.27
N GLY A 360 8.94 9.66 -21.10
CA GLY A 360 9.72 10.81 -20.64
C GLY A 360 8.89 11.95 -20.02
N ARG A 361 7.63 11.69 -19.66
CA ARG A 361 6.68 12.65 -19.07
C ARG A 361 6.64 12.55 -17.54
N PHE A 362 7.81 12.52 -16.90
CA PHE A 362 7.96 12.35 -15.45
C PHE A 362 7.28 13.46 -14.62
N GLY A 363 7.19 14.69 -15.14
CA GLY A 363 6.57 15.81 -14.40
C GLY A 363 5.04 15.92 -14.58
N GLY A 364 4.40 14.89 -15.13
CA GLY A 364 2.96 14.88 -15.38
C GLY A 364 2.20 14.09 -14.31
N ARG A 365 0.95 14.49 -14.08
CA ARG A 365 0.01 13.85 -13.13
C ARG A 365 -0.05 12.33 -13.26
N ASP A 366 -0.09 11.82 -14.50
CA ASP A 366 -0.18 10.38 -14.73
C ASP A 366 1.03 9.64 -14.14
N ALA A 367 2.24 10.22 -14.22
CA ALA A 367 3.45 9.62 -13.69
C ALA A 367 3.40 9.58 -12.14
N ASP A 368 2.84 10.61 -11.50
CA ASP A 368 2.70 10.65 -10.05
C ASP A 368 1.74 9.59 -9.49
N GLU A 369 0.90 8.94 -10.32
CA GLU A 369 0.06 7.83 -9.85
C GLU A 369 0.90 6.67 -9.33
N ALA A 370 2.02 6.32 -9.97
CA ALA A 370 2.92 5.30 -9.44
C ALA A 370 3.55 5.74 -8.11
N VAL A 371 3.88 7.03 -7.94
CA VAL A 371 4.41 7.54 -6.67
C VAL A 371 3.35 7.49 -5.58
N TRP A 372 2.09 7.76 -5.91
CA TRP A 372 0.98 7.64 -5.00
C TRP A 372 0.79 6.20 -4.51
N GLU A 373 0.89 5.23 -5.42
CA GLU A 373 0.72 3.79 -5.16
C GLU A 373 1.88 3.14 -4.38
N LEU A 374 3.05 3.78 -4.31
CA LEU A 374 4.07 3.44 -3.31
C LEU A 374 3.49 3.57 -1.89
N GLY A 375 2.66 4.60 -1.69
CA GLY A 375 1.99 5.00 -0.46
C GLY A 375 2.91 5.16 0.76
N ALA A 376 4.22 5.21 0.60
CA ALA A 376 5.14 5.30 1.72
C ALA A 376 5.33 6.73 2.29
N PHE A 377 4.36 7.62 2.07
CA PHE A 377 4.40 9.01 2.53
C PHE A 377 4.30 9.10 4.06
N LEU A 378 3.26 8.52 4.65
CA LEU A 378 3.03 8.51 6.11
C LEU A 378 3.68 7.28 6.75
N PRO A 379 4.19 7.35 8.00
CA PRO A 379 4.79 6.22 8.73
C PRO A 379 3.90 4.97 8.83
N ALA A 380 4.48 3.82 9.15
CA ALA A 380 3.75 2.56 9.15
C ALA A 380 2.85 2.40 10.39
N VAL A 381 1.69 1.74 10.26
CA VAL A 381 0.76 1.42 11.36
C VAL A 381 0.48 -0.07 11.43
N SER A 382 0.24 -0.57 12.64
CA SER A 382 -0.05 -1.98 12.91
C SER A 382 -1.30 -2.43 12.14
N GLY A 383 -1.19 -3.57 11.47
CA GLY A 383 -2.26 -4.13 10.62
C GLY A 383 -2.00 -4.03 9.10
N GLY A 384 -1.31 -2.97 8.62
CA GLY A 384 -0.89 -2.74 7.21
C GLY A 384 -1.95 -2.86 6.08
N PRO A 385 -1.71 -2.45 4.83
CA PRO A 385 -0.98 -1.31 4.28
C PRO A 385 -1.93 -0.11 3.95
N LEU A 386 -1.49 0.78 3.07
CA LEU A 386 -2.18 1.95 2.47
C LEU A 386 -3.50 1.59 1.78
N TYR A 387 -4.32 2.55 1.30
CA TYR A 387 -5.68 2.27 0.79
C TYR A 387 -5.90 2.64 -0.69
N VAL A 388 -6.44 1.72 -1.51
CA VAL A 388 -6.92 1.90 -2.90
C VAL A 388 -8.35 1.38 -3.00
N ASP A 389 -9.27 2.14 -3.60
CA ASP A 389 -10.67 1.72 -3.85
C ASP A 389 -11.44 1.28 -2.60
N GLY A 390 -11.22 1.98 -1.49
CA GLY A 390 -11.79 1.59 -0.20
C GLY A 390 -11.13 0.36 0.42
N HIS A 391 -10.21 -0.31 -0.27
CA HIS A 391 -9.52 -1.51 0.20
C HIS A 391 -8.06 -1.25 0.55
N ARG A 392 -7.48 -2.12 1.37
CA ARG A 392 -6.03 -2.18 1.57
C ARG A 392 -5.32 -2.32 0.21
N VAL A 393 -4.43 -1.39 -0.15
CA VAL A 393 -3.48 -1.43 -1.28
C VAL A 393 -2.91 -2.84 -1.32
N PRO A 394 -3.22 -3.64 -2.33
CA PRO A 394 -2.62 -4.95 -2.46
C PRO A 394 -1.09 -4.79 -2.50
N ARG A 395 -0.34 -5.60 -1.74
CA ARG A 395 1.14 -5.56 -1.73
C ARG A 395 1.72 -5.59 -3.15
N ARG A 396 1.09 -6.40 -4.00
CA ARG A 396 1.24 -6.46 -5.47
C ARG A 396 1.32 -5.10 -6.16
N ARG A 397 0.41 -4.19 -5.82
CA ARG A 397 0.27 -2.88 -6.45
C ARG A 397 1.40 -1.93 -6.02
N ALA A 398 1.77 -1.95 -4.74
CA ALA A 398 2.93 -1.23 -4.24
C ALA A 398 4.26 -1.79 -4.80
N ALA A 399 4.37 -3.11 -4.97
CA ALA A 399 5.53 -3.75 -5.59
C ALA A 399 5.64 -3.42 -7.09
N LEU A 400 4.52 -3.35 -7.82
CA LEU A 400 4.48 -2.87 -9.20
C LEU A 400 4.90 -1.40 -9.30
N ALA A 401 4.36 -0.54 -8.43
CA ALA A 401 4.74 0.86 -8.34
C ALA A 401 6.24 1.02 -8.02
N TYR A 402 6.78 0.21 -7.12
CA TYR A 402 8.22 0.13 -6.84
C TYR A 402 9.01 -0.17 -8.11
N ALA A 403 8.64 -1.23 -8.84
CA ALA A 403 9.35 -1.64 -10.04
C ALA A 403 9.27 -0.58 -11.15
N MET A 404 8.09 -0.01 -11.39
CA MET A 404 7.88 1.05 -12.39
C MET A 404 8.69 2.32 -12.11
N THR A 405 8.84 2.67 -10.82
CA THR A 405 9.58 3.86 -10.41
C THR A 405 11.10 3.63 -10.32
N THR A 406 11.62 2.45 -10.64
CA THR A 406 13.08 2.18 -10.68
C THR A 406 13.80 3.03 -11.72
N VAL A 407 13.18 3.26 -12.88
CA VAL A 407 13.73 4.09 -13.97
C VAL A 407 13.53 5.59 -13.76
N TRP A 408 12.78 5.96 -12.73
CA TRP A 408 12.60 7.35 -12.35
C TRP A 408 13.87 7.88 -11.67
N PRO A 409 14.37 9.07 -12.04
CA PRO A 409 15.51 9.68 -11.34
C PRO A 409 15.28 9.81 -9.83
N GLU A 410 16.20 9.26 -9.03
CA GLU A 410 16.01 9.15 -7.57
C GLU A 410 15.86 10.50 -6.87
N ASP A 411 16.55 11.52 -7.37
CA ASP A 411 16.54 12.88 -6.83
C ASP A 411 15.30 13.69 -7.21
N LEU A 412 14.38 13.12 -8.02
CA LEU A 412 13.17 13.81 -8.42
C LEU A 412 12.16 13.84 -7.28
N THR A 413 11.62 15.03 -7.05
CA THR A 413 10.53 15.30 -6.12
C THR A 413 9.22 15.13 -6.88
N SER A 414 8.28 14.33 -6.36
CA SER A 414 6.96 14.19 -6.99
C SER A 414 6.16 15.47 -6.86
N ALA A 415 5.10 15.63 -7.67
CA ALA A 415 4.22 16.79 -7.54
C ALA A 415 3.50 16.84 -6.17
N PHE A 416 3.50 15.73 -5.42
CA PHE A 416 2.77 15.57 -4.16
C PHE A 416 3.55 15.96 -2.91
N GLY A 417 4.84 16.30 -2.97
CA GLY A 417 5.56 16.75 -1.79
C GLY A 417 7.08 16.73 -1.96
N PRO A 418 7.85 17.29 -1.01
CA PRO A 418 9.29 17.50 -1.12
C PRO A 418 10.11 16.21 -1.02
N MET A 419 9.46 15.10 -0.64
CA MET A 419 10.11 13.80 -0.55
C MET A 419 10.55 13.33 -1.93
N ARG A 420 11.76 12.78 -1.98
CA ARG A 420 12.33 12.21 -3.19
C ARG A 420 11.67 10.87 -3.48
N VAL A 421 11.44 10.57 -4.76
CA VAL A 421 10.87 9.28 -5.19
C VAL A 421 11.75 8.12 -4.71
N GLY A 422 13.08 8.27 -4.71
CA GLY A 422 14.00 7.24 -4.18
C GLY A 422 13.76 6.91 -2.70
N GLU A 423 13.45 7.92 -1.88
CA GLU A 423 13.16 7.73 -0.45
C GLU A 423 11.83 6.99 -0.24
N LEU A 424 10.78 7.38 -0.97
CA LEU A 424 9.49 6.69 -0.92
C LEU A 424 9.62 5.23 -1.37
N ARG A 425 10.41 4.98 -2.42
CA ARG A 425 10.67 3.65 -2.95
C ARG A 425 11.41 2.77 -1.93
N GLN A 426 12.40 3.33 -1.22
CA GLN A 426 13.10 2.64 -0.14
C GLN A 426 12.16 2.30 1.02
N ARG A 427 11.37 3.26 1.49
CA ARG A 427 10.36 3.02 2.55
C ARG A 427 9.34 1.95 2.15
N THR A 428 8.93 1.93 0.87
CA THR A 428 8.01 0.92 0.32
C THR A 428 8.64 -0.47 0.36
N ALA A 429 9.89 -0.63 -0.09
CA ALA A 429 10.59 -1.90 -0.02
C ALA A 429 10.71 -2.42 1.42
N ARG A 430 11.10 -1.56 2.37
CA ARG A 430 11.18 -1.94 3.79
C ARG A 430 9.84 -2.43 4.34
N ARG A 431 8.72 -1.76 3.99
CA ARG A 431 7.36 -2.19 4.37
C ARG A 431 6.93 -3.52 3.78
N LEU A 432 7.35 -3.82 2.56
CA LEU A 432 7.05 -5.10 1.93
C LEU A 432 7.89 -6.23 2.55
N LEU A 433 9.17 -5.96 2.82
CA LEU A 433 10.14 -6.94 3.32
C LEU A 433 10.01 -7.26 4.81
N ILE A 434 9.46 -6.36 5.62
CA ILE A 434 9.21 -6.61 7.05
C ILE A 434 8.01 -7.55 7.27
N SER A 435 7.18 -7.77 6.25
CA SER A 435 6.06 -8.68 6.32
C SER A 435 6.53 -10.11 6.58
N GLU A 436 5.84 -10.84 7.46
CA GLU A 436 6.12 -12.26 7.74
C GLU A 436 6.03 -13.15 6.50
N HIS A 437 5.18 -12.79 5.55
CA HIS A 437 5.03 -13.48 4.26
C HIS A 437 5.04 -12.47 3.12
N LEU A 438 5.85 -12.75 2.09
CA LEU A 438 5.87 -12.01 0.84
C LEU A 438 5.82 -13.03 -0.30
N ASP A 439 4.84 -12.88 -1.19
CA ASP A 439 4.65 -13.81 -2.31
C ASP A 439 5.84 -13.73 -3.29
N ASP A 440 6.07 -14.80 -4.05
CA ASP A 440 7.18 -14.90 -5.00
C ASP A 440 7.14 -13.79 -6.06
N GLU A 441 5.95 -13.47 -6.56
CA GLU A 441 5.73 -12.38 -7.51
C GLU A 441 6.10 -11.02 -6.88
N ASP A 442 5.85 -10.80 -5.57
CA ASP A 442 6.06 -9.50 -4.91
C ASP A 442 7.55 -9.28 -4.71
N LEU A 443 8.22 -10.31 -4.22
CA LEU A 443 9.66 -10.33 -4.08
C LEU A 443 10.35 -10.20 -5.44
N ALA A 444 9.83 -10.88 -6.47
CA ALA A 444 10.36 -10.78 -7.83
C ALA A 444 10.26 -9.35 -8.38
N LEU A 445 9.13 -8.66 -8.19
CA LEU A 445 8.95 -7.25 -8.57
C LEU A 445 9.93 -6.30 -7.86
N LEU A 446 10.34 -6.59 -6.62
CA LEU A 446 11.39 -5.82 -5.93
C LEU A 446 12.80 -6.00 -6.56
N THR A 447 12.96 -6.98 -7.44
CA THR A 447 14.21 -7.29 -8.16
C THR A 447 14.10 -7.11 -9.67
N TRP A 448 12.93 -6.67 -10.16
CA TRP A 448 12.65 -6.53 -11.58
C TRP A 448 13.45 -5.38 -12.19
#